data_AF-A0A7J7NZU1-F1
#
_entry.id   AF-A0A7J7NZU1-F1
#
_cell.length_a   1.000
_cell.length_b   1.000
_cell.length_c   1.000
_cell.angle_alpha   90.00
_cell.angle_beta   90.00
_cell.angle_gamma   90.00
#
_symmetry.space_group_name_H-M   'P 1'
#
loop_
_entity.id
_entity.type
_entity.pdbx_description
1 polymer ?
#
loop_
_entity_poly.entity_id
_entity_poly.type
_entity_poly.pdbx_seq_one_letter_code
_entity_poly.pdbx_strand_id
1 'polypeptide(L)'
;MAAIPGSLIREVVKRNNSFLVKEFGNESQMVQFSKEPNDFYNVSSFKHSGLANKKTVSIQAEGKEQNQPGKLRNESVMKEFRRMVKAVANQVLMEIYFLNCVYV
;
A
#
# COMPACT_ATOMS: atom_id res chain seq x y z
N MET A 1 -10.07 17.94 -12.86
CA MET A 1 -9.28 16.71 -12.85
C MET A 1 -10.25 15.54 -12.97
N ALA A 2 -10.25 14.78 -14.07
CA ALA A 2 -11.13 13.62 -14.19
C ALA A 2 -10.64 12.52 -13.24
N ALA A 3 -11.52 12.00 -12.39
CA ALA A 3 -11.16 10.93 -11.46
C ALA A 3 -11.02 9.61 -12.23
N ILE A 4 -9.78 9.21 -12.52
CA ILE A 4 -9.50 7.92 -13.14
C ILE A 4 -9.86 6.82 -12.14
N PRO A 5 -10.65 5.80 -12.52
CA PRO A 5 -10.97 4.70 -11.63
C PRO A 5 -9.71 3.88 -11.33
N GLY A 6 -9.55 3.45 -10.07
CA GLY A 6 -8.37 2.69 -9.62
C GLY A 6 -8.16 1.38 -10.40
N SER A 7 -9.24 0.78 -10.90
CA SER A 7 -9.19 -0.39 -11.79
C SER A 7 -8.44 -0.11 -13.09
N LEU A 8 -8.62 1.07 -13.69
CA LEU A 8 -7.92 1.46 -14.91
C LEU A 8 -6.43 1.69 -14.63
N ILE A 9 -6.11 2.36 -13.51
CA ILE A 9 -4.72 2.54 -13.07
C ILE A 9 -4.04 1.19 -12.91
N ARG A 10 -4.71 0.24 -12.26
CA ARG A 10 -4.19 -1.12 -12.06
C ARG A 10 -3.90 -1.82 -13.38
N GLU A 11 -4.76 -1.69 -14.36
CA GLU A 11 -4.59 -2.33 -15.67
C GLU A 11 -3.32 -1.83 -16.39
N VAL A 12 -2.99 -0.56 -16.21
CA VAL A 12 -1.76 0.06 -16.73
C VAL A 12 -0.53 -0.41 -15.94
N VAL A 13 -0.56 -0.35 -14.60
CA VAL A 13 0.64 -0.58 -13.78
C VAL A 13 0.94 -2.05 -13.50
N LYS A 14 0.00 -2.99 -13.71
CA LYS A 14 0.18 -4.41 -13.30
C LYS A 14 1.36 -5.13 -13.96
N ARG A 15 1.82 -4.67 -15.13
CA ARG A 15 2.94 -5.27 -15.88
C ARG A 15 4.08 -4.30 -16.15
N ASN A 16 3.81 -3.00 -16.13
CA ASN A 16 4.77 -1.96 -16.48
C ASN A 16 4.88 -0.94 -15.34
N ASN A 17 5.46 -1.38 -14.22
CA ASN A 17 5.71 -0.53 -13.06
C ASN A 17 7.20 -0.57 -12.72
N SER A 18 7.82 0.60 -12.51
CA SER A 18 9.21 0.75 -12.10
C SER A 18 9.51 0.16 -10.72
N PHE A 19 8.50 0.02 -9.87
CA PHE A 19 8.62 -0.61 -8.55
C PHE A 19 8.57 -2.14 -8.61
N LEU A 20 8.28 -2.71 -9.78
CA LEU A 20 8.17 -4.15 -9.94
C LEU A 20 9.55 -4.78 -10.05
N VAL A 21 9.83 -5.73 -9.18
CA VAL A 21 11.09 -6.47 -9.16
C VAL A 21 10.78 -7.93 -9.43
N LYS A 22 11.37 -8.47 -10.49
CA LYS A 22 11.23 -9.88 -10.85
C LYS A 22 12.55 -10.55 -10.60
N GLU A 23 12.59 -11.40 -9.60
CA GLU A 23 13.77 -12.18 -9.25
C GLU A 23 13.59 -13.59 -9.81
N PHE A 24 14.60 -14.05 -10.53
CA PHE A 24 14.66 -15.41 -11.04
C PHE A 24 15.51 -16.24 -10.08
N GLY A 25 14.97 -17.37 -9.61
CA GLY A 25 15.76 -18.32 -8.83
C GLY A 25 16.69 -19.15 -9.72
N ASN A 26 17.37 -20.13 -9.13
CA ASN A 26 18.21 -21.09 -9.85
C ASN A 26 17.40 -22.06 -10.75
N GLU A 27 16.07 -21.97 -10.74
CA GLU A 27 15.14 -22.81 -11.50
C GLU A 27 14.14 -21.96 -12.32
N SER A 28 13.18 -22.61 -13.01
CA SER A 28 12.14 -21.97 -13.84
C SER A 28 11.12 -21.12 -13.05
N GLN A 29 11.26 -21.02 -11.73
CA GLN A 29 10.36 -20.24 -10.88
C GLN A 29 10.79 -18.76 -10.83
N MET A 30 9.89 -17.90 -11.28
CA MET A 30 10.04 -16.45 -11.21
C MET A 30 9.20 -15.92 -10.04
N VAL A 31 9.84 -15.21 -9.11
CA VAL A 31 9.13 -14.55 -8.00
C VAL A 31 9.01 -13.06 -8.30
N GLN A 32 7.80 -12.53 -8.17
CA GLN A 32 7.49 -11.15 -8.46
C GLN A 32 7.22 -10.38 -7.17
N PHE A 33 8.05 -9.38 -6.91
CA PHE A 33 7.97 -8.48 -5.78
C PHE A 33 7.59 -7.06 -6.23
N SER A 34 7.06 -6.28 -5.29
CA SER A 34 6.67 -4.90 -5.49
C SER A 34 7.33 -4.04 -4.43
N LYS A 35 8.23 -3.14 -4.83
CA LYS A 35 8.82 -2.11 -3.97
C LYS A 35 7.97 -0.83 -3.92
N GLU A 36 6.67 -0.94 -4.22
CA GLU A 36 5.77 0.22 -4.23
C GLU A 36 5.71 0.83 -2.82
N PRO A 37 5.82 2.16 -2.69
CA PRO A 37 5.57 2.81 -1.42
C PRO A 37 4.12 2.58 -1.00
N ASN A 38 3.91 2.29 0.28
CA ASN A 38 2.59 1.97 0.88
C ASN A 38 1.99 0.61 0.49
N ASP A 39 2.83 -0.35 0.10
CA ASP A 39 2.45 -1.77 -0.03
C ASP A 39 2.90 -2.54 1.23
N PHE A 40 1.95 -3.11 1.98
CA PHE A 40 2.24 -3.88 3.21
C PHE A 40 2.83 -5.25 2.95
N TYR A 41 2.55 -5.84 1.79
CA TYR A 41 2.91 -7.23 1.49
C TYR A 41 4.03 -7.33 0.48
N ASN A 42 4.45 -6.22 -0.13
CA ASN A 42 5.49 -6.19 -1.16
C ASN A 42 5.12 -7.10 -2.36
N VAL A 43 3.81 -7.21 -2.63
CA VAL A 43 3.20 -8.04 -3.67
C VAL A 43 2.41 -7.13 -4.62
N SER A 44 2.76 -7.16 -5.91
CA SER A 44 2.06 -6.36 -6.93
C SER A 44 0.63 -6.86 -7.14
N SER A 45 -0.28 -6.41 -6.30
CA SER A 45 -1.69 -6.78 -6.27
C SER A 45 -2.56 -5.52 -6.16
N PHE A 46 -3.80 -5.58 -6.64
CA PHE A 46 -4.70 -4.43 -6.55
C PHE A 46 -5.11 -4.12 -5.11
N LYS A 47 -5.27 -5.16 -4.27
CA LYS A 47 -5.71 -5.05 -2.87
C LYS A 47 -4.77 -4.21 -2.00
N HIS A 48 -3.48 -4.22 -2.30
CA HIS A 48 -2.45 -3.61 -1.47
C HIS A 48 -1.67 -2.50 -2.20
N SER A 49 -2.11 -2.07 -3.39
CA SER A 49 -1.38 -1.05 -4.15
C SER A 49 -1.57 0.34 -3.55
N GLY A 50 -0.44 1.02 -3.35
CA GLY A 50 -0.37 2.40 -2.88
C GLY A 50 -0.77 3.45 -3.93
N LEU A 51 -0.74 3.08 -5.21
CA LEU A 51 -0.95 3.98 -6.35
C LEU A 51 -2.37 3.91 -6.91
N ALA A 52 -2.97 2.72 -6.91
CA ALA A 52 -4.28 2.50 -7.52
C ALA A 52 -5.45 2.80 -6.55
N ASN A 53 -5.20 2.74 -5.24
CA ASN A 53 -6.22 2.94 -4.22
C ASN A 53 -6.28 4.40 -3.75
N LYS A 54 -7.49 4.92 -3.55
CA LYS A 54 -7.71 6.29 -3.07
C LYS A 54 -7.29 6.49 -1.62
N LYS A 55 -7.49 5.46 -0.78
CA LYS A 55 -7.08 5.42 0.62
C LYS A 55 -6.03 4.34 0.78
N THR A 56 -4.92 4.68 1.42
CA THR A 56 -3.82 3.76 1.69
C THR A 56 -3.32 4.00 3.11
N VAL A 57 -2.86 2.94 3.75
CA VAL A 57 -2.24 2.99 5.08
C VAL A 57 -0.81 2.51 4.90
N SER A 58 0.13 3.07 5.65
CA SER A 58 1.52 2.63 5.65
C SER A 58 2.09 2.72 7.05
N ILE A 59 2.97 1.78 7.39
CA ILE A 59 3.75 1.82 8.63
C ILE A 59 5.21 1.94 8.24
N GLN A 60 5.89 2.96 8.76
CA GLN A 60 7.29 3.23 8.48
C GLN A 60 8.04 3.49 9.78
N ALA A 61 9.32 3.14 9.79
CA ALA A 61 10.21 3.52 10.87
C ALA A 61 10.49 5.02 10.81
N GLU A 62 10.65 5.65 11.97
CA GLU A 62 11.03 7.06 12.07
C GLU A 62 12.37 7.30 11.34
N GLY A 63 12.46 8.40 10.57
CA GLY A 63 13.68 8.79 9.85
C GLY A 63 13.81 8.28 8.40
N LYS A 64 12.85 7.50 7.88
CA LYS A 64 12.76 7.22 6.44
C LYS A 64 11.88 8.25 5.76
N GLU A 65 12.49 9.25 5.11
CA GLU A 65 11.76 10.18 4.24
C GLU A 65 11.42 9.50 2.92
N GLN A 66 10.13 9.38 2.61
CA GLN A 66 9.69 9.10 1.25
C GLN A 66 9.54 10.41 0.49
N ASN A 67 10.06 10.49 -0.74
CA ASN A 67 9.84 11.65 -1.61
C ASN A 67 8.32 11.83 -1.86
N GLN A 68 7.75 12.93 -1.38
CA GLN A 68 6.32 13.18 -1.41
C GLN A 68 5.92 14.08 -2.60
N PRO A 69 5.03 13.64 -3.50
CA PRO A 69 4.34 14.55 -4.41
C PRO A 69 3.25 15.32 -3.63
N GLY A 70 3.64 16.35 -2.88
CA GLY A 70 2.75 17.29 -2.17
C GLY A 70 2.23 16.85 -0.79
N LYS A 71 1.54 17.77 -0.08
CA LYS A 71 0.93 17.58 1.27
C LYS A 71 -0.32 16.67 1.27
N LEU A 72 -0.23 15.49 0.67
CA LEU A 72 -1.38 14.58 0.49
C LEU A 72 -1.54 13.54 1.61
N ARG A 73 -0.62 13.48 2.58
CA ARG A 73 -0.59 12.44 3.62
C ARG A 73 -0.64 13.05 5.02
N ASN A 74 -1.36 12.38 5.90
CA ASN A 74 -1.36 12.64 7.33
C ASN A 74 -0.52 11.56 8.01
N GLU A 75 0.53 11.97 8.71
CA GLU A 75 1.47 11.06 9.37
C GLU A 75 1.41 11.29 10.89
N SER A 76 1.41 10.20 11.66
CA SER A 76 1.44 10.25 13.12
C SER A 76 2.57 9.37 13.64
N VAL A 77 3.44 9.94 14.46
CA VAL A 77 4.56 9.22 15.08
C VAL A 77 4.15 8.68 16.45
N MET A 78 4.42 7.40 16.70
CA MET A 78 4.11 6.75 17.97
C MET A 78 5.35 6.05 18.54
N LYS A 79 5.66 6.27 19.82
CA LYS A 79 6.89 5.75 20.46
C LYS A 79 6.72 4.39 21.14
N GLU A 80 5.53 4.07 21.63
CA GLU A 80 5.29 2.81 22.37
C GLU A 80 4.70 1.72 21.47
N PHE A 81 5.52 0.72 21.10
CA PHE A 81 5.12 -0.39 20.23
C PHE A 81 3.84 -1.13 20.67
N ARG A 82 3.70 -1.43 21.98
CA ARG A 82 2.52 -2.17 22.48
C ARG A 82 1.22 -1.38 22.35
N ARG A 83 1.25 -0.07 22.57
CA ARG A 83 0.07 0.80 22.40
C ARG A 83 -0.19 1.09 20.93
N MET A 84 0.88 1.21 20.12
CA MET A 84 0.82 1.41 18.67
C MET A 84 0.01 0.30 17.98
N VAL A 85 0.31 -0.98 18.24
CA VAL A 85 -0.40 -2.09 17.58
C VAL A 85 -1.91 -2.01 17.80
N LYS A 86 -2.35 -1.73 19.03
CA LYS A 86 -3.80 -1.59 19.33
C LYS A 86 -4.42 -0.35 18.68
N ALA A 87 -3.72 0.78 18.71
CA ALA A 87 -4.21 2.02 18.11
C ALA A 87 -4.35 1.89 16.59
N VAL A 88 -3.33 1.35 15.93
CA VAL A 88 -3.33 1.10 14.47
C VAL A 88 -4.42 0.08 14.11
N ALA A 89 -4.54 -1.02 14.87
CA ALA A 89 -5.60 -1.99 14.64
C ALA A 89 -6.98 -1.33 14.76
N ASN A 90 -7.22 -0.50 15.76
CA ASN A 90 -8.51 0.20 15.89
C ASN A 90 -8.76 1.19 14.76
N GLN A 91 -7.76 1.99 14.34
CA GLN A 91 -7.92 2.94 13.23
C GLN A 91 -8.23 2.21 11.91
N VAL A 92 -7.53 1.11 11.64
CA VAL A 92 -7.65 0.36 10.39
C VAL A 92 -8.90 -0.52 10.40
N LEU A 93 -9.18 -1.25 11.48
CA LEU A 93 -10.35 -2.14 11.58
C LEU A 93 -11.65 -1.34 11.54
N MET A 94 -11.73 -0.18 12.20
CA MET A 94 -12.94 0.65 12.15
C MET A 94 -13.26 1.09 10.71
N GLU A 95 -12.26 1.35 9.87
CA GLU A 95 -12.49 1.64 8.44
C GLU A 95 -12.76 0.37 7.60
N ILE A 96 -12.08 -0.74 7.86
CA ILE A 96 -12.23 -2.01 7.11
C ILE A 96 -13.58 -2.69 7.38
N TYR A 97 -14.09 -2.66 8.62
CA TYR A 97 -15.44 -3.16 8.92
C TYR A 97 -16.51 -2.33 8.20
N PHE A 98 -16.31 -1.01 8.07
CA PHE A 98 -17.21 -0.15 7.31
C PHE A 98 -17.16 -0.44 5.80
N LEU A 99 -15.99 -0.78 5.26
CA LEU A 99 -15.83 -1.10 3.84
C LEU A 99 -16.38 -2.50 3.48
N ASN A 100 -16.20 -3.52 4.33
CA ASN A 100 -16.73 -4.86 4.06
C ASN A 100 -18.23 -5.00 4.33
N CYS A 101 -18.86 -4.11 5.10
CA CYS A 101 -20.30 -4.12 5.36
C CYS A 101 -21.11 -3.35 4.28
N VAL A 102 -20.46 -2.49 3.49
CA VAL A 102 -21.07 -1.76 2.36
C VAL A 102 -20.96 -2.54 1.03
N TYR A 103 -20.16 -3.61 0.99
CA TYR A 103 -19.99 -4.49 -0.17
C TYR A 103 -20.48 -5.93 0.12
N VAL A 104 -21.63 -6.09 0.80
CA VAL A 104 -22.44 -7.32 0.80
C VAL A 104 -23.81 -7.00 0.24
#